data_AF-A0A8J3IK61-F1
#
_entry.id   AF-A0A8J3IK61-F1
#
_cell.length_a   1.000
_cell.length_b   1.000
_cell.length_c   1.000
_cell.angle_alpha   90.00
_cell.angle_beta   90.00
_cell.angle_gamma   90.00
#
_symmetry.space_group_name_H-M   'P 1'
#
loop_
_entity.id
_entity.type
_entity.pdbx_description
1 polymer ?
#
loop_
_entity_poly.entity_id
_entity_poly.type
_entity_poly.pdbx_seq_one_letter_code
_entity_poly.pdbx_strand_id
1 'polypeptide(L)'
;MDNTPPQVFLGGTVGANRWRETIVIPGLLARGVAANALFNPVVQHWTQQAQQYEDMVKRAVRYLLYVVASPDPLGGTANVSAYSLVELTMSLYDSPDRAVALFDTTGMARHTAKAISKSVKDLHERFPSAPIFTDYDSMMDWLAERLRENK
;
A
#
# COMPACT_ATOMS: atom_id res chain seq x y z
N MET A 1 9.29 -6.86 25.23
CA MET A 1 9.09 -6.31 23.88
C MET A 1 8.45 -7.40 23.06
N ASP A 2 7.29 -7.12 22.47
CA ASP A 2 6.53 -8.10 21.70
C ASP A 2 7.27 -8.40 20.40
N ASN A 3 7.85 -9.60 20.30
CA ASN A 3 8.82 -10.00 19.25
C ASN A 3 8.13 -10.54 17.99
N THR A 4 6.87 -10.17 17.79
CA THR A 4 6.05 -10.66 16.68
C THR A 4 6.50 -9.99 15.37
N PRO A 5 6.84 -10.76 14.32
CA PRO A 5 7.26 -10.21 13.04
C PRO A 5 6.12 -9.40 12.39
N PRO A 6 6.45 -8.41 11.53
CA PRO A 6 5.43 -7.64 10.84
C PRO A 6 4.56 -8.54 9.96
N GLN A 7 3.28 -8.19 9.87
CA GLN A 7 2.30 -8.90 9.06
C GLN A 7 1.90 -8.15 7.80
N VAL A 8 2.10 -6.83 7.76
CA VAL A 8 1.78 -5.97 6.62
C VAL A 8 2.98 -5.13 6.22
N PHE A 9 3.35 -5.21 4.94
CA PHE A 9 4.30 -4.31 4.31
C PHE A 9 3.57 -3.07 3.75
N LEU A 10 4.02 -1.87 4.11
CA LEU A 10 3.43 -0.60 3.67
C LEU A 10 4.14 -0.04 2.43
N GLY A 11 3.92 -0.69 1.29
CA GLY A 11 4.45 -0.31 -0.02
C GLY A 11 3.64 0.77 -0.74
N GLY A 12 4.12 1.15 -1.93
CA GLY A 12 3.48 2.16 -2.75
C GLY A 12 4.15 3.54 -2.68
N THR A 13 3.42 4.56 -3.11
CA THR A 13 3.92 5.88 -3.48
C THR A 13 4.75 6.51 -2.36
N VAL A 14 5.91 7.06 -2.73
CA VAL A 14 6.82 7.84 -1.87
C VAL A 14 7.00 9.23 -2.47
N GLY A 15 7.32 10.22 -1.65
CA GLY A 15 7.52 11.61 -2.08
C GLY A 15 7.19 12.58 -0.95
N ALA A 16 6.58 13.72 -1.30
CA ALA A 16 5.99 14.65 -0.32
C ALA A 16 4.65 14.14 0.26
N ASN A 17 4.08 13.09 -0.32
CA ASN A 17 2.88 12.44 0.20
C ASN A 17 3.19 11.59 1.45
N ARG A 18 2.45 11.86 2.54
CA ARG A 18 2.65 11.26 3.87
C ARG A 18 1.54 10.30 4.30
N TRP A 19 0.81 9.72 3.34
CA TRP A 19 -0.33 8.82 3.60
C TRP A 19 -0.03 7.73 4.65
N ARG A 20 1.21 7.22 4.72
CA ARG A 20 1.63 6.23 5.72
C ARG A 20 1.47 6.76 7.13
N GLU A 21 2.12 7.89 7.42
CA GLU A 21 2.18 8.44 8.77
C GLU A 21 0.91 9.23 9.15
N THR A 22 0.19 9.78 8.19
CA THR A 22 -0.96 10.66 8.46
C THR A 22 -2.32 9.96 8.35
N ILE A 23 -2.40 8.83 7.63
CA ILE A 23 -3.69 8.14 7.37
C ILE A 23 -3.61 6.67 7.78
N VAL A 24 -2.76 5.88 7.13
CA VAL A 24 -2.82 4.41 7.21
C VAL A 24 -2.35 3.88 8.56
N ILE A 25 -1.18 4.30 9.05
CA ILE A 25 -0.69 3.81 10.35
C ILE A 25 -1.66 4.25 11.47
N PRO A 26 -2.01 5.54 11.63
CA PRO A 26 -2.97 5.95 12.67
C PRO A 26 -4.33 5.26 12.53
N GLY A 27 -4.84 5.12 11.30
CA GLY A 27 -6.14 4.53 11.03
C GLY A 27 -6.23 3.03 11.32
N LEU A 28 -5.14 2.28 11.08
CA LEU A 28 -5.05 0.86 11.44
C LEU A 28 -4.89 0.66 12.95
N LEU A 29 -4.09 1.51 13.61
CA LEU A 29 -3.97 1.50 15.08
C LEU A 29 -5.32 1.77 15.76
N ALA A 30 -6.07 2.75 15.26
CA ALA A 30 -7.42 3.05 15.75
C ALA A 30 -8.40 1.87 15.58
N ARG A 31 -8.16 0.99 14.61
CA ARG A 31 -8.92 -0.26 14.39
C ARG A 31 -8.40 -1.46 15.18
N GLY A 32 -7.45 -1.25 16.09
CA GLY A 32 -6.91 -2.28 16.98
C GLY A 32 -5.80 -3.14 16.36
N VAL A 33 -5.23 -2.74 15.22
CA VAL A 33 -4.02 -3.37 14.68
C VAL A 33 -2.82 -2.97 15.54
N ALA A 34 -1.96 -3.92 15.88
CA ALA A 34 -0.78 -3.65 16.69
C ALA A 34 0.30 -2.96 15.84
N ALA A 35 1.03 -1.99 16.42
CA ALA A 35 2.06 -1.24 15.70
C ALA A 35 3.18 -2.13 15.13
N ASN A 36 3.56 -3.19 15.86
CA ASN A 36 4.56 -4.16 15.42
C ASN A 36 4.10 -5.03 14.24
N ALA A 37 2.80 -5.08 13.94
CA ALA A 37 2.28 -5.78 12.77
C ALA A 37 2.51 -5.01 11.45
N LEU A 38 2.93 -3.74 11.53
CA LEU A 38 3.09 -2.86 10.37
C LEU A 38 4.57 -2.59 10.09
N PHE A 39 4.98 -2.76 8.84
CA PHE A 39 6.32 -2.43 8.38
C PHE A 39 6.30 -1.25 7.41
N ASN A 40 6.87 -0.11 7.84
CA ASN A 40 7.11 1.06 6.98
C ASN A 40 8.52 0.97 6.35
N PRO A 41 8.66 0.78 5.03
CA PRO A 41 9.96 0.65 4.36
C PRO A 41 10.70 1.99 4.19
N VAL A 42 10.06 3.13 4.46
CA VAL A 42 10.66 4.44 4.22
C VAL A 42 11.83 4.67 5.18
N VAL A 43 13.03 4.77 4.63
CA VAL A 43 14.28 5.07 5.33
C VAL A 43 14.93 6.32 4.76
N GLN A 44 15.65 7.08 5.60
CA GLN A 44 16.37 8.28 5.17
C GLN A 44 17.48 7.96 4.15
N HIS A 45 18.12 6.80 4.27
CA HIS A 45 19.18 6.35 3.38
C HIS A 45 18.86 4.95 2.86
N TRP A 46 18.63 4.84 1.55
CA TRP A 46 18.30 3.58 0.88
C TRP A 46 19.55 2.75 0.58
N THR A 47 20.21 2.32 1.66
CA THR A 47 21.42 1.48 1.58
C THR A 47 21.08 0.07 1.09
N GLN A 48 22.09 -0.67 0.63
CA GLN A 48 21.92 -2.07 0.21
C GLN A 48 21.37 -2.96 1.34
N GLN A 49 21.77 -2.71 2.59
CA GLN A 49 21.25 -3.44 3.74
C GLN A 49 19.76 -3.17 3.97
N ALA A 50 19.32 -1.92 3.79
CA ALA A 50 17.91 -1.57 3.88
C ALA A 50 17.07 -2.26 2.78
N GLN A 51 17.60 -2.33 1.55
CA GLN A 51 16.97 -3.04 0.44
C GLN A 51 16.83 -4.54 0.73
N GLN A 52 17.89 -5.19 1.22
CA GLN A 52 17.87 -6.61 1.56
C GLN A 52 16.87 -6.93 2.68
N TYR A 53 16.78 -6.05 3.69
CA TYR A 53 15.82 -6.19 4.77
C TYR A 53 14.38 -6.00 4.27
N GLU A 54 14.14 -5.00 3.42
CA GLU A 54 12.87 -4.79 2.75
C GLU A 54 12.43 -6.03 1.95
N ASP A 55 13.32 -6.59 1.13
CA ASP A 55 13.03 -7.79 0.34
C ASP A 55 12.74 -9.02 1.21
N MET A 56 13.43 -9.14 2.34
CA MET A 56 13.18 -10.21 3.32
C MET A 56 11.79 -10.04 3.95
N VAL A 57 11.42 -8.81 4.35
CA VAL A 57 10.11 -8.53 4.94
C VAL A 57 9.00 -8.77 3.92
N LYS A 58 9.11 -8.27 2.67
CA LYS A 58 8.14 -8.51 1.59
C LYS A 58 7.84 -10.00 1.38
N ARG A 59 8.87 -10.86 1.50
CA ARG A 59 8.71 -12.31 1.38
C ARG A 59 7.99 -12.95 2.56
N ALA A 60 8.12 -12.40 3.76
CA ALA A 60 7.62 -13.00 5.00
C ALA A 60 6.24 -12.48 5.45
N VAL A 61 5.89 -11.24 5.10
CA VAL A 61 4.62 -10.64 5.54
C VAL A 61 3.40 -11.35 4.96
N ARG A 62 2.28 -11.30 5.66
CA ARG A 62 1.01 -11.83 5.18
C ARG A 62 0.44 -10.98 4.06
N TYR A 63 0.47 -9.66 4.19
CA TYR A 63 -0.10 -8.73 3.22
C TYR A 63 0.93 -7.72 2.71
N LEU A 64 0.83 -7.43 1.41
CA LEU A 64 1.60 -6.41 0.70
C LEU A 64 0.64 -5.28 0.32
N LEU A 65 0.57 -4.22 1.13
CA LEU A 65 -0.23 -3.05 0.82
C LEU A 65 0.52 -2.13 -0.14
N TYR A 66 -0.12 -1.74 -1.23
CA TYR A 66 0.38 -0.73 -2.16
C TYR A 66 -0.62 0.41 -2.29
N VAL A 67 -0.24 1.59 -1.77
CA VAL A 67 -1.00 2.82 -2.00
C VAL A 67 -0.44 3.55 -3.22
N VAL A 68 -1.23 3.58 -4.29
CA VAL A 68 -0.92 4.30 -5.52
C VAL A 68 -1.59 5.68 -5.44
N ALA A 69 -0.77 6.71 -5.29
CA ALA A 69 -1.21 8.08 -5.08
C ALA A 69 -0.35 9.07 -5.87
N SER A 70 -0.70 10.35 -5.83
CA SER A 70 0.23 11.41 -6.25
C SER A 70 1.41 11.49 -5.26
N PRO A 71 2.67 11.50 -5.73
CA PRO A 71 3.83 11.67 -4.85
C PRO A 71 3.93 13.09 -4.27
N ASP A 72 3.29 14.06 -4.91
CA ASP A 72 3.21 15.44 -4.45
C ASP A 72 1.81 16.02 -4.75
N PRO A 73 0.83 15.77 -3.87
CA PRO A 73 -0.55 16.19 -4.10
C PRO A 73 -0.74 17.72 -4.04
N LEU A 74 0.25 18.48 -3.53
CA LEU A 74 0.15 19.93 -3.32
C LEU A 74 1.08 20.76 -4.21
N GLY A 75 2.20 20.20 -4.69
CA GLY A 75 3.24 20.93 -5.44
C GLY A 75 3.10 20.93 -6.96
N GLY A 76 1.94 20.54 -7.50
CA GLY A 76 1.59 20.78 -8.90
C GLY A 76 2.11 19.75 -9.92
N THR A 77 2.97 18.80 -9.53
CA THR A 77 3.29 17.64 -10.37
C THR A 77 2.21 16.57 -10.21
N ALA A 78 1.17 16.69 -11.04
CA ALA A 78 -0.06 15.91 -10.95
C ALA A 78 0.09 14.49 -11.58
N ASN A 79 1.08 13.75 -11.06
CA ASN A 79 1.56 12.49 -11.61
C ASN A 79 1.15 11.28 -10.74
N VAL A 80 1.43 10.08 -11.24
CA VAL A 80 1.33 8.82 -10.48
C VAL A 80 2.72 8.19 -10.35
N SER A 81 2.98 7.51 -9.24
CA SER A 81 4.22 6.72 -9.09
C SER A 81 4.23 5.53 -10.05
N ALA A 82 5.02 5.61 -11.12
CA ALA A 82 5.17 4.54 -12.09
C ALA A 82 5.74 3.26 -11.46
N TYR A 83 6.72 3.41 -10.56
CA TYR A 83 7.32 2.26 -9.87
C TYR A 83 6.30 1.54 -8.98
N SER A 84 5.49 2.28 -8.23
CA SER A 84 4.46 1.69 -7.37
C SER A 84 3.38 0.95 -8.16
N LEU A 85 3.04 1.43 -9.37
CA LEU A 85 2.15 0.70 -10.28
C LEU A 85 2.76 -0.62 -10.74
N VAL A 86 4.06 -0.63 -11.06
CA VAL A 86 4.78 -1.85 -11.47
C VAL A 86 4.85 -2.85 -10.31
N GLU A 87 5.23 -2.42 -9.11
CA GLU A 87 5.27 -3.30 -7.93
C GLU A 87 3.91 -3.91 -7.59
N LEU A 88 2.86 -3.08 -7.59
CA LEU A 88 1.50 -3.56 -7.37
C LEU A 88 1.10 -4.59 -8.43
N THR A 89 1.35 -4.29 -9.70
CA THR A 89 0.98 -5.19 -10.81
C THR A 89 1.70 -6.52 -10.69
N MET A 90 3.01 -6.53 -10.43
CA MET A 90 3.77 -7.76 -10.22
C MET A 90 3.23 -8.55 -9.02
N SER A 91 2.92 -7.87 -7.91
CA SER A 91 2.37 -8.53 -6.72
C SER A 91 0.99 -9.14 -6.95
N LEU A 92 0.13 -8.50 -7.74
CA LEU A 92 -1.17 -9.06 -8.11
C LEU A 92 -1.02 -10.32 -8.98
N TYR A 93 -0.01 -10.39 -9.83
CA TYR A 93 0.27 -11.58 -10.64
C TYR A 93 0.93 -12.71 -9.83
N ASP A 94 1.86 -12.36 -8.94
CA ASP A 94 2.65 -13.34 -8.18
C ASP A 94 1.89 -13.90 -6.97
N SER A 95 1.05 -13.08 -6.30
CA SER A 95 0.35 -13.44 -5.06
C SER A 95 -0.91 -12.58 -4.84
N PRO A 96 -1.97 -12.75 -5.66
CA PRO A 96 -3.18 -11.91 -5.61
C PRO A 96 -3.93 -11.95 -4.27
N ASP A 97 -3.76 -13.02 -3.51
CA ASP A 97 -4.29 -13.24 -2.16
C ASP A 97 -3.53 -12.49 -1.06
N ARG A 98 -2.29 -12.06 -1.35
CA ARG A 98 -1.45 -11.25 -0.45
C ARG A 98 -1.42 -9.76 -0.83
N ALA A 99 -1.58 -9.45 -2.12
CA ALA A 99 -1.52 -8.09 -2.64
C ALA A 99 -2.79 -7.30 -2.29
N VAL A 100 -2.61 -6.16 -1.61
CA VAL A 100 -3.68 -5.21 -1.27
C VAL A 100 -3.42 -3.90 -1.98
N ALA A 101 -4.40 -3.41 -2.74
CA ALA A 101 -4.25 -2.19 -3.53
C ALA A 101 -5.16 -1.08 -3.03
N LEU A 102 -4.63 0.13 -2.93
CA LEU A 102 -5.43 1.34 -2.77
C LEU A 102 -5.02 2.36 -3.83
N PHE A 103 -6.00 2.89 -4.55
CA PHE A 103 -5.79 3.96 -5.52
C PHE A 103 -6.39 5.27 -5.02
N ASP A 104 -5.53 6.22 -4.66
CA ASP A 104 -5.90 7.56 -4.25
C ASP A 104 -5.59 8.55 -5.39
N THR A 105 -6.63 8.98 -6.09
CA THR A 105 -6.48 9.89 -7.24
C THR A 105 -6.40 11.37 -6.85
N THR A 106 -6.43 11.68 -5.55
CA THR A 106 -6.33 13.05 -5.05
C THR A 106 -5.02 13.70 -5.49
N GLY A 107 -5.12 14.91 -6.03
CA GLY A 107 -3.96 15.68 -6.51
C GLY A 107 -3.40 15.21 -7.87
N MET A 108 -3.99 14.20 -8.53
CA MET A 108 -3.62 13.81 -9.89
C MET A 108 -4.25 14.70 -10.97
N ALA A 109 -3.62 14.78 -12.15
CA ALA A 109 -4.21 15.49 -13.29
C ALA A 109 -5.48 14.75 -13.75
N ARG A 110 -6.46 15.48 -14.29
CA ARG A 110 -7.73 14.88 -14.74
C ARG A 110 -7.54 13.68 -15.68
N HIS A 111 -6.60 13.77 -16.63
CA HIS A 111 -6.33 12.69 -17.56
C HIS A 111 -5.69 11.48 -16.86
N THR A 112 -4.73 11.71 -15.96
CA THR A 112 -4.11 10.68 -15.11
C THR A 112 -5.14 10.00 -14.22
N ALA A 113 -5.98 10.75 -13.52
CA ALA A 113 -7.03 10.22 -12.67
C ALA A 113 -8.00 9.31 -13.45
N LYS A 114 -8.44 9.75 -14.65
CA LYS A 114 -9.28 8.93 -15.53
C LYS A 114 -8.59 7.64 -15.97
N ALA A 115 -7.31 7.71 -16.33
CA ALA A 115 -6.53 6.54 -16.70
C ALA A 115 -6.44 5.55 -15.53
N ILE A 116 -6.13 6.04 -14.32
CA ILE A 116 -6.09 5.23 -13.10
C ILE A 116 -7.47 4.62 -12.80
N SER A 117 -8.58 5.37 -12.88
CA SER A 117 -9.92 4.81 -12.67
C SER A 117 -10.24 3.69 -13.66
N LYS A 118 -9.83 3.81 -14.93
CA LYS A 118 -9.98 2.72 -15.90
C LYS A 118 -9.08 1.52 -15.53
N SER A 119 -7.83 1.76 -15.13
CA SER A 119 -6.93 0.71 -14.67
C SER A 119 -7.48 -0.05 -13.46
N VAL A 120 -8.07 0.64 -12.48
CA VAL A 120 -8.73 0.00 -11.33
C VAL A 120 -9.84 -0.95 -11.79
N LYS A 121 -10.69 -0.51 -12.72
CA LYS A 121 -11.73 -1.36 -13.30
C LYS A 121 -11.14 -2.60 -13.95
N ASP A 122 -10.09 -2.44 -14.75
CA ASP A 122 -9.44 -3.56 -15.46
C ASP A 122 -8.77 -4.53 -14.49
N LEU A 123 -8.17 -4.03 -13.40
CA LEU A 123 -7.59 -4.86 -12.37
C LEU A 123 -8.66 -5.65 -11.61
N HIS A 124 -9.83 -5.07 -11.32
CA HIS A 124 -10.95 -5.82 -10.74
C HIS A 124 -11.46 -6.92 -11.67
N GLU A 125 -11.58 -6.65 -12.98
CA GLU A 125 -11.98 -7.67 -13.96
C GLU A 125 -10.94 -8.79 -14.05
N ARG A 126 -9.64 -8.44 -13.97
CA ARG A 126 -8.54 -9.39 -14.05
C ARG A 126 -8.34 -10.21 -12.76
N PHE A 127 -8.56 -9.59 -11.60
CA PHE A 127 -8.30 -10.15 -10.27
C PHE A 127 -9.56 -10.00 -9.38
N PRO A 128 -10.65 -10.73 -9.66
CA PRO A 128 -11.95 -10.51 -9.02
C PRO A 128 -11.95 -10.78 -7.50
N SER A 129 -11.02 -11.57 -7.00
CA SER A 129 -10.86 -11.86 -5.57
C SER A 129 -9.83 -10.99 -4.86
N ALA A 130 -9.06 -10.17 -5.61
CA ALA A 130 -8.01 -9.35 -5.01
C ALA A 130 -8.61 -8.13 -4.31
N PRO A 131 -8.09 -7.75 -3.12
CA PRO A 131 -8.58 -6.61 -2.35
C PRO A 131 -8.05 -5.29 -2.93
N ILE A 132 -8.81 -4.74 -3.88
CA ILE A 132 -8.51 -3.50 -4.58
C ILE A 132 -9.53 -2.43 -4.14
N PHE A 133 -9.04 -1.30 -3.65
CA PHE A 133 -9.85 -0.23 -3.06
C PHE A 133 -9.58 1.13 -3.71
N THR A 134 -10.52 2.04 -3.50
CA THR A 134 -10.41 3.46 -3.91
C THR A 134 -10.59 4.43 -2.75
N ASP A 135 -10.79 3.92 -1.54
CA ASP A 135 -10.94 4.68 -0.30
C ASP A 135 -10.17 4.02 0.84
N TYR A 136 -9.62 4.85 1.73
CA TYR A 136 -8.77 4.38 2.81
C TYR A 136 -9.56 3.60 3.87
N ASP A 137 -10.79 4.00 4.19
CA ASP A 137 -11.55 3.40 5.28
C ASP A 137 -11.91 1.93 4.99
N SER A 138 -12.45 1.63 3.81
CA SER A 138 -12.77 0.26 3.41
C SER A 138 -11.53 -0.63 3.37
N MET A 139 -10.41 -0.10 2.87
CA MET A 139 -9.13 -0.82 2.85
C MET A 139 -8.64 -1.14 4.27
N MET A 140 -8.68 -0.16 5.17
CA MET A 140 -8.22 -0.32 6.54
C MET A 140 -9.14 -1.22 7.36
N ASP A 141 -10.46 -1.16 7.15
CA ASP A 141 -11.42 -2.07 7.78
C ASP A 141 -11.16 -3.51 7.37
N TRP A 142 -10.98 -3.74 6.06
CA TRP A 142 -10.67 -5.06 5.49
C TRP A 142 -9.37 -5.65 6.04
N LEU A 143 -8.31 -4.83 6.15
CA LEU A 143 -7.03 -5.25 6.73
C LEU A 143 -7.15 -5.55 8.22
N ALA A 144 -7.80 -4.66 8.98
CA ALA A 144 -7.91 -4.80 10.41
C ALA A 144 -8.73 -6.05 10.79
N GLU A 145 -9.79 -6.35 10.05
CA GLU A 145 -10.56 -7.59 10.20
C GLU A 145 -9.66 -8.83 10.07
N ARG A 146 -8.93 -8.95 8.95
CA ARG A 146 -8.07 -10.10 8.67
C ARG A 146 -6.90 -10.27 9.62
N LEU A 147 -6.35 -9.15 10.12
CA LEU A 147 -5.27 -9.18 11.10
C LEU A 147 -5.76 -9.55 12.51
N ARG A 148 -7.07 -9.43 12.80
CA ARG A 148 -7.67 -9.89 14.06
C ARG A 148 -8.09 -11.35 14.03
N GLU A 149 -8.57 -11.85 12.88
CA GLU A 149 -9.05 -13.24 12.72
C GLU A 149 -7.99 -14.32 13.01
N ASN A 150 -6.70 -13.96 13.00
CA ASN A 150 -5.58 -14.87 13.22
C ASN A 150 -4.75 -14.54 14.49
N LYS A 151 -5.35 -13.86 15.48
CA LYS A 151 -4.76 -13.74 16.83
C LYS A 151 -5.16 -14.91 17.72
#